data_AF-A0A893DD03-F1
#
_entry.id   AF-A0A893DD03-F1
#
_cell.length_a   1.000
_cell.length_b   1.000
_cell.length_c   1.000
_cell.angle_alpha   90.00
_cell.angle_beta   90.00
_cell.angle_gamma   90.00
#
_symmetry.space_group_name_H-M   'P 1'
#
loop_
_entity.id
_entity.type
_entity.pdbx_description
1 polymer ?
#
loop_
_entity_poly.entity_id
_entity_poly.type
_entity_poly.pdbx_seq_one_letter_code
_entity_poly.pdbx_strand_id
1 'polypeptide(L)'
;MRIINLSNFSRYPIFGLRPTSPHLTIYRFPFPAVLSVLHRGTGIFLYFFILGIFFVESSSSLDIIDYNIYIIYNSLIQLNYVTLLLFVIPVFYSFNYHLLNGIRHYIWNTGKLLSISSVYRTGYLILFLSLILTIAEVIYLLI
;
A
#
# COMPACT_ATOMS: atom_id res chain seq x y z
N MET A 1 -4.89 -14.71 49.35
CA MET A 1 -4.65 -13.45 48.61
C MET A 1 -3.16 -13.13 48.70
N ARG A 2 -2.38 -13.40 47.64
CA ARG A 2 -0.92 -13.19 47.65
C ARG A 2 -0.66 -11.71 47.32
N ILE A 3 -0.19 -10.94 48.30
CA ILE A 3 0.25 -9.56 48.11
C ILE A 3 1.53 -9.64 47.27
N ILE A 4 1.46 -9.16 46.02
CA ILE A 4 2.62 -9.06 45.13
C ILE A 4 3.52 -7.97 45.71
N ASN A 5 4.74 -8.33 46.10
CA ASN A 5 5.72 -7.39 46.62
C ASN A 5 6.29 -6.53 45.47
N LEU A 6 5.81 -5.29 45.37
CA LEU A 6 6.16 -4.33 44.31
C LEU A 6 7.62 -3.84 44.38
N SER A 7 8.36 -4.13 45.45
CA SER A 7 9.77 -3.71 45.58
C SER A 7 10.72 -4.38 44.57
N ASN A 8 10.30 -5.49 43.96
CA ASN A 8 11.07 -6.20 42.93
C ASN A 8 10.88 -5.62 41.51
N PHE A 9 9.96 -4.67 41.30
CA PHE A 9 9.79 -3.99 40.01
C PHE A 9 10.89 -2.95 39.72
N SER A 10 11.77 -2.65 40.69
CA SER A 10 12.92 -1.75 40.50
C SER A 10 14.04 -2.31 39.62
N ARG A 11 13.95 -3.58 39.17
CA ARG A 11 14.94 -4.23 38.29
C ARG A 11 14.62 -4.11 36.79
N TYR A 12 13.44 -3.60 36.43
CA TYR A 12 13.15 -3.30 35.03
C TYR A 12 13.89 -2.01 34.68
N PRO A 13 14.70 -2.00 33.60
CA PRO A 13 15.40 -0.79 33.19
C PRO A 13 14.36 0.31 32.99
N ILE A 14 14.55 1.42 33.71
CA ILE A 14 13.81 2.66 33.48
C ILE A 14 13.95 2.96 31.98
N PHE A 15 12.83 3.09 31.27
CA PHE A 15 12.82 3.46 29.85
C PHE A 15 13.74 4.67 29.64
N GLY A 16 14.85 4.50 28.92
CA GLY A 16 15.77 5.60 28.56
C GLY A 16 17.26 5.41 28.90
N LEU A 17 17.63 4.46 29.78
CA LEU A 17 19.04 4.28 30.18
C LEU A 17 19.82 3.23 29.38
N ARG A 18 19.16 2.44 28.53
CA ARG A 18 19.82 1.44 27.67
C ARG A 18 19.74 1.86 26.21
N PRO A 19 20.87 1.96 25.49
CA PRO A 19 20.84 2.27 24.08
C PRO A 19 20.13 1.14 23.32
N THR A 20 19.29 1.51 22.36
CA THR A 20 18.69 0.56 21.42
C THR A 20 19.74 0.10 20.43
N SER A 21 19.81 -1.21 20.16
CA SER A 21 20.68 -1.71 19.10
C SER A 21 20.32 -1.05 17.76
N PRO A 22 21.32 -0.65 16.95
CA PRO A 22 21.06 -0.12 15.62
C PRO A 22 20.30 -1.16 14.79
N HIS A 23 19.29 -0.72 14.03
CA HIS A 23 18.39 -1.61 13.29
C HIS A 23 18.24 -1.18 11.83
N LEU A 24 17.40 -0.20 11.51
CA LEU A 24 17.11 0.22 10.12
C LEU A 24 18.34 0.79 9.41
N THR A 25 19.23 1.45 10.17
CA THR A 25 20.43 2.10 9.62
C THR A 25 21.52 1.13 9.20
N ILE A 26 21.53 -0.09 9.75
CA ILE A 26 22.55 -1.11 9.46
C ILE A 26 21.99 -2.34 8.74
N TYR A 27 20.67 -2.47 8.65
CA TYR A 27 20.03 -3.63 8.05
C TYR A 27 20.02 -3.54 6.52
N ARG A 28 20.52 -4.58 5.85
CA ARG A 28 20.40 -4.73 4.40
C ARG A 28 19.01 -5.27 4.06
N PHE A 29 18.15 -4.40 3.54
CA PHE A 29 16.78 -4.79 3.18
C PHE A 29 16.77 -5.88 2.08
N PRO A 30 16.25 -7.08 2.37
CA PRO A 30 16.00 -8.06 1.33
C PRO A 30 14.78 -7.64 0.50
N PHE A 31 14.70 -8.14 -0.74
CA PHE A 31 13.61 -7.81 -1.66
C PHE A 31 12.19 -7.94 -1.05
N PRO A 32 11.85 -9.00 -0.28
CA PRO A 32 10.52 -9.11 0.34
C PRO A 32 10.23 -8.03 1.39
N ALA A 33 11.25 -7.50 2.08
CA ALA A 33 11.08 -6.42 3.04
C ALA A 33 10.74 -5.11 2.33
N VAL A 34 11.39 -4.83 1.20
CA VAL A 34 11.06 -3.68 0.34
C VAL A 34 9.62 -3.76 -0.15
N LEU A 35 9.18 -4.93 -0.62
CA LEU A 35 7.78 -5.14 -1.02
C LEU A 35 6.80 -4.92 0.14
N SER A 36 7.16 -5.29 1.36
CA SER A 36 6.30 -5.03 2.53
C SER A 36 6.16 -3.52 2.81
N VAL A 37 7.25 -2.75 2.70
CA VAL A 37 7.21 -1.28 2.83
C VAL A 37 6.36 -0.67 1.72
N LEU A 38 6.55 -1.10 0.47
CA LEU A 38 5.75 -0.64 -0.66
C LEU A 38 4.26 -0.93 -0.45
N HIS A 39 3.88 -2.10 0.06
CA HIS A 39 2.47 -2.43 0.30
C HIS A 39 1.81 -1.51 1.31
N ARG A 40 2.55 -1.13 2.37
CA ARG A 40 2.09 -0.13 3.34
C ARG A 40 1.98 1.25 2.69
N GLY A 41 3.00 1.65 1.92
CA GLY A 41 3.04 2.93 1.21
C GLY A 41 1.87 3.09 0.24
N THR A 42 1.61 2.09 -0.60
CA THR A 42 0.47 2.12 -1.54
C THR A 42 -0.86 2.12 -0.81
N GLY A 43 -0.99 1.41 0.32
CA GLY A 43 -2.21 1.43 1.14
C GLY A 43 -2.49 2.80 1.73
N ILE A 44 -1.47 3.45 2.30
CA ILE A 44 -1.56 4.82 2.84
C ILE A 44 -1.92 5.80 1.72
N PHE A 45 -1.25 5.69 0.58
CA PHE A 45 -1.53 6.54 -0.58
C PHE A 45 -2.98 6.40 -1.05
N LEU A 46 -3.47 5.18 -1.24
CA LEU A 46 -4.85 4.91 -1.67
C LEU A 46 -5.88 5.40 -0.65
N TYR A 47 -5.61 5.24 0.65
CA TYR A 47 -6.46 5.75 1.72
C TYR A 47 -6.64 7.27 1.62
N PHE A 48 -5.53 8.01 1.52
CA PHE A 48 -5.59 9.46 1.37
C PHE A 48 -6.18 9.91 0.03
N PHE A 49 -5.97 9.13 -1.04
CA PHE A 49 -6.60 9.39 -2.34
C PHE A 49 -8.13 9.32 -2.24
N ILE A 50 -8.68 8.24 -1.66
CA ILE A 50 -10.12 8.07 -1.47
C ILE A 50 -10.69 9.14 -0.53
N LEU A 51 -9.99 9.43 0.58
CA LEU A 51 -10.37 10.53 1.47
C LEU A 51 -10.42 11.87 0.72
N GLY A 52 -9.44 12.15 -0.13
CA GLY A 52 -9.39 13.36 -0.93
C GLY A 52 -10.60 13.50 -1.85
N ILE A 53 -11.02 12.41 -2.50
CA ILE A 53 -12.26 12.37 -3.31
C ILE A 53 -13.47 12.73 -2.45
N PHE A 54 -13.64 12.09 -1.29
CA PHE A 54 -14.73 12.38 -0.36
C PHE A 54 -14.73 13.83 0.16
N PHE A 55 -13.56 14.41 0.43
CA PHE A 55 -13.44 15.80 0.84
C PHE A 55 -13.83 16.77 -0.27
N VAL A 56 -13.41 16.51 -1.51
CA VAL A 56 -13.80 17.33 -2.67
C VAL A 56 -15.31 17.24 -2.88
N GLU A 57 -15.87 16.04 -2.87
CA GLU A 57 -17.31 15.83 -2.99
C GLU A 57 -18.11 16.54 -1.89
N SER A 58 -17.74 16.36 -0.62
CA SER A 58 -18.46 17.02 0.49
C SER A 58 -18.32 18.54 0.53
N SER A 59 -17.28 19.10 -0.10
CA SER A 59 -17.02 20.54 -0.16
C SER A 59 -17.53 21.22 -1.44
N SER A 60 -17.89 20.43 -2.45
CA SER A 60 -18.43 20.91 -3.72
C SER A 60 -19.88 20.47 -3.86
N SER A 61 -20.70 21.17 -4.64
CA SER A 61 -22.02 20.67 -5.03
C SER A 61 -21.92 19.61 -6.13
N LEU A 62 -20.79 18.91 -6.23
CA LEU A 62 -20.55 17.85 -7.20
C LEU A 62 -20.94 16.54 -6.52
N ASP A 63 -22.00 15.88 -6.99
CA ASP A 63 -22.29 14.50 -6.61
C ASP A 63 -21.34 13.56 -7.35
N ILE A 64 -20.09 13.42 -6.87
CA ILE A 64 -19.08 12.57 -7.49
C ILE A 64 -19.48 11.09 -7.37
N ILE A 65 -20.17 10.70 -6.30
CA ILE A 65 -20.68 9.34 -6.07
C ILE A 65 -21.86 9.01 -6.98
N ASP A 66 -22.76 9.96 -7.25
CA ASP A 66 -23.88 9.76 -8.20
C ASP A 66 -23.49 10.06 -9.65
N TYR A 67 -22.28 10.59 -9.87
CA TYR A 67 -21.73 10.79 -11.20
C TYR A 67 -21.58 9.44 -11.89
N ASN A 68 -22.36 9.25 -12.96
CA ASN A 68 -22.37 8.02 -13.72
C ASN A 68 -20.93 7.65 -14.13
N ILE A 69 -20.50 6.42 -13.86
CA ILE A 69 -19.14 5.91 -14.14
C ILE A 69 -18.74 6.24 -15.58
N TYR A 70 -19.69 6.23 -16.51
CA TYR A 70 -19.50 6.62 -17.91
C TYR A 70 -19.02 8.07 -18.10
N ILE A 71 -19.52 9.02 -17.31
CA ILE A 71 -19.15 10.44 -17.40
C ILE A 71 -17.77 10.67 -16.75
N ILE A 72 -17.49 10.02 -15.61
CA ILE A 72 -16.14 10.02 -15.01
C ILE A 72 -15.14 9.48 -16.03
N TYR A 73 -15.45 8.35 -16.66
CA TYR A 73 -14.62 7.75 -17.70
C TYR A 73 -14.35 8.71 -18.87
N ASN A 74 -15.39 9.35 -19.43
CA ASN A 74 -15.24 10.35 -20.49
C ASN A 74 -14.40 11.57 -20.07
N SER A 75 -14.50 11.99 -18.81
CA SER A 75 -13.67 13.09 -18.29
C SER A 75 -12.21 12.70 -18.11
N LEU A 76 -11.92 11.42 -17.81
CA LEU A 76 -10.56 10.89 -17.71
C LEU A 76 -9.88 10.77 -19.08
N ILE A 77 -10.65 10.51 -20.15
CA ILE A 77 -10.13 10.44 -21.53
C ILE A 77 -9.60 11.81 -22.01
N GLN A 78 -10.18 12.92 -21.54
CA GLN A 78 -9.78 14.28 -21.95
C GLN A 78 -8.58 14.84 -21.16
N LEU A 79 -7.94 14.03 -20.31
CA LEU A 79 -6.85 14.48 -19.47
C LEU A 79 -5.59 14.79 -20.28
N ASN A 80 -4.90 15.87 -19.91
CA ASN A 80 -3.58 16.15 -20.46
C ASN A 80 -2.56 15.07 -20.02
N TYR A 81 -1.48 14.93 -20.79
CA TYR A 81 -0.42 13.95 -20.51
C TYR A 81 0.17 14.08 -19.11
N VAL A 82 0.20 15.29 -18.54
CA VAL A 82 0.73 15.56 -17.20
C VAL A 82 -0.16 14.93 -16.12
N THR A 83 -1.48 15.07 -16.23
CA THR A 83 -2.42 14.46 -15.29
C THR A 83 -2.42 12.93 -15.40
N LEU A 84 -2.31 12.41 -16.62
CA LEU A 84 -2.18 10.96 -16.84
C LEU A 84 -0.94 10.39 -16.12
N LEU A 85 0.22 11.04 -16.30
CA LEU A 85 1.49 10.59 -15.72
C LEU A 85 1.56 10.76 -14.20
N LEU A 86 1.06 11.87 -13.65
CA LEU A 86 1.24 12.21 -12.25
C LEU A 86 0.12 11.72 -11.33
N PHE A 87 -1.08 11.46 -11.87
CA PHE A 87 -2.24 11.08 -11.06
C PHE A 87 -2.82 9.73 -11.46
N VAL A 88 -3.10 9.50 -12.75
CA VAL A 88 -3.78 8.26 -13.18
C VAL A 88 -2.89 7.03 -13.00
N ILE A 89 -1.67 7.06 -13.56
CA ILE A 89 -0.74 5.92 -13.50
C ILE A 89 -0.38 5.54 -12.04
N PRO A 90 -0.01 6.48 -11.15
CA PRO A 90 0.32 6.13 -9.77
C PRO A 90 -0.85 5.54 -8.98
N VAL A 91 -2.08 6.01 -9.23
CA VAL A 91 -3.29 5.48 -8.59
C VAL A 91 -3.56 4.05 -9.04
N PHE A 92 -3.58 3.81 -10.34
CA PHE A 92 -3.78 2.47 -10.91
C PHE A 92 -2.68 1.49 -10.49
N TYR A 93 -1.41 1.89 -10.58
CA TYR A 93 -0.32 1.04 -10.13
C TYR A 93 -0.41 0.74 -8.63
N SER A 94 -0.67 1.74 -7.81
CA SER A 94 -0.82 1.57 -6.36
C SER A 94 -1.97 0.62 -6.04
N PHE A 95 -3.12 0.77 -6.69
CA PHE A 95 -4.28 -0.10 -6.53
C PHE A 95 -3.96 -1.54 -6.91
N ASN A 96 -3.47 -1.76 -8.14
CA ASN A 96 -3.15 -3.08 -8.66
C ASN A 96 -2.08 -3.78 -7.83
N TYR A 97 -1.04 -3.06 -7.41
CA TYR A 97 -0.01 -3.58 -6.54
C TYR A 97 -0.54 -3.90 -5.14
N HIS A 98 -1.29 -2.98 -4.52
CA HIS A 98 -1.82 -3.18 -3.18
C HIS A 98 -2.76 -4.38 -3.13
N LEU A 99 -3.68 -4.50 -4.10
CA LEU A 99 -4.63 -5.61 -4.19
C LEU A 99 -3.91 -6.95 -4.41
N LEU A 100 -3.07 -7.07 -5.43
CA LEU A 100 -2.38 -8.33 -5.75
C LEU A 100 -1.42 -8.75 -4.61
N ASN A 101 -0.71 -7.79 -4.01
CA ASN A 101 0.14 -8.10 -2.87
C ASN A 101 -0.68 -8.42 -1.61
N GLY A 102 -1.85 -7.82 -1.43
CA GLY A 102 -2.82 -8.19 -0.39
C GLY A 102 -3.30 -9.63 -0.54
N ILE A 103 -3.63 -10.07 -1.76
CA ILE A 103 -3.98 -11.48 -2.05
C ILE A 103 -2.79 -12.40 -1.71
N ARG A 104 -1.55 -12.01 -2.04
CA ARG A 104 -0.37 -12.79 -1.63
C ARG A 104 -0.26 -12.91 -0.12
N HIS A 105 -0.45 -11.83 0.63
CA HIS A 105 -0.46 -11.86 2.10
C HIS A 105 -1.58 -12.75 2.65
N TYR A 106 -2.77 -12.71 2.04
CA TYR A 106 -3.86 -13.61 2.39
C TYR A 106 -3.48 -15.08 2.16
N ILE A 107 -2.83 -15.42 1.04
CA ILE A 107 -2.33 -16.78 0.78
C ILE A 107 -1.29 -17.18 1.84
N TRP A 108 -0.39 -16.28 2.24
CA TRP A 108 0.59 -16.55 3.31
C TRP A 108 -0.07 -16.83 4.66
N ASN A 109 -1.19 -16.16 4.98
CA ASN A 109 -1.96 -16.44 6.18
C ASN A 109 -2.56 -17.85 6.20
N THR A 110 -2.72 -18.49 5.04
CA THR A 110 -3.12 -19.91 4.94
C THR A 110 -1.95 -20.90 5.12
N GLY A 111 -0.73 -20.41 5.40
CA GLY A 111 0.47 -21.23 5.55
C GLY A 111 1.14 -21.63 4.22
N LYS A 112 0.70 -21.05 3.09
CA LYS A 112 1.18 -21.39 1.74
C LYS A 112 2.23 -20.40 1.23
N LEU A 113 3.06 -20.84 0.28
CA LEU A 113 4.07 -20.00 -0.42
C LEU A 113 5.11 -19.31 0.48
N LEU A 114 5.44 -19.92 1.63
CA LEU A 114 6.37 -19.37 2.63
C LEU A 114 7.85 -19.76 2.43
N SER A 115 8.19 -20.57 1.41
CA SER A 115 9.59 -20.85 1.10
C SER A 115 10.27 -19.61 0.49
N ILE A 116 11.56 -19.43 0.73
CA ILE A 116 12.34 -18.28 0.22
C ILE A 116 12.15 -18.14 -1.30
N SER A 117 12.31 -19.23 -2.05
CA SER A 117 12.12 -19.22 -3.50
C SER A 117 10.71 -18.79 -3.92
N SER A 118 9.67 -19.25 -3.22
CA SER A 118 8.29 -18.85 -3.51
C SER A 118 8.03 -17.39 -3.19
N VAL A 119 8.55 -16.88 -2.07
CA VAL A 119 8.43 -15.47 -1.68
C VAL A 119 9.05 -14.54 -2.73
N TYR A 120 10.22 -14.89 -3.26
CA TYR A 120 10.87 -14.13 -4.33
C TYR A 120 10.11 -14.22 -5.65
N ARG A 121 9.75 -15.44 -6.11
CA ARG A 121 9.01 -15.64 -7.37
C ARG A 121 7.69 -14.90 -7.38
N THR A 122 6.91 -15.04 -6.31
CA THR A 122 5.62 -14.34 -6.16
C THR A 122 5.81 -12.83 -6.06
N GLY A 123 6.88 -12.36 -5.41
CA GLY A 123 7.20 -10.94 -5.34
C GLY A 123 7.45 -10.30 -6.72
N TYR A 124 8.26 -10.94 -7.57
CA TYR A 124 8.45 -10.47 -8.95
C TYR A 124 7.16 -10.55 -9.76
N LEU A 125 6.43 -11.67 -9.67
CA LEU A 125 5.17 -11.87 -10.37
C LEU A 125 4.17 -10.75 -10.07
N ILE A 126 4.05 -10.33 -8.81
CA ILE A 126 3.15 -9.23 -8.43
C ILE A 126 3.58 -7.92 -9.06
N LEU A 127 4.86 -7.55 -9.00
CA LEU A 127 5.35 -6.32 -9.61
C LEU A 127 5.05 -6.27 -11.12
N PHE A 128 5.30 -7.38 -11.82
CA PHE A 128 5.05 -7.48 -13.26
C PHE A 128 3.56 -7.43 -13.61
N LEU A 129 2.72 -8.20 -12.90
CA LEU A 129 1.28 -8.19 -13.13
C LEU A 129 0.67 -6.82 -12.84
N SER A 130 1.07 -6.16 -11.76
CA SER A 130 0.60 -4.80 -11.45
C SER A 130 0.96 -3.80 -12.55
N LEU A 131 2.17 -3.91 -13.11
CA LEU A 131 2.59 -3.06 -14.22
C LEU A 131 1.78 -3.33 -15.50
N ILE A 132 1.57 -4.60 -15.85
CA ILE A 132 0.79 -4.99 -17.03
C ILE A 132 -0.64 -4.49 -16.94
N LEU A 133 -1.30 -4.68 -15.78
CA LEU A 133 -2.67 -4.19 -15.56
C LEU A 133 -2.74 -2.66 -15.68
N THR A 134 -1.79 -1.96 -15.06
CA THR A 134 -1.72 -0.48 -15.16
C THR A 134 -1.58 -0.02 -16.60
N ILE A 135 -0.70 -0.66 -17.39
CA ILE A 135 -0.51 -0.32 -18.80
C ILE A 135 -1.80 -0.60 -19.59
N ALA A 136 -2.46 -1.74 -19.36
CA ALA A 136 -3.70 -2.07 -20.04
C ALA A 136 -4.82 -1.07 -19.74
N GLU A 137 -4.98 -0.66 -18.49
CA GLU A 137 -5.95 0.36 -18.06
C GLU A 137 -5.65 1.73 -18.70
N VAL A 138 -4.38 2.12 -18.77
CA VAL A 138 -3.97 3.38 -19.41
C VAL A 138 -4.20 3.35 -20.91
N ILE A 139 -3.85 2.24 -21.59
CA ILE A 139 -4.12 2.09 -23.02
C ILE A 139 -5.63 2.14 -23.28
N TYR A 140 -6.42 1.48 -22.44
CA TYR A 140 -7.88 1.51 -22.55
C TYR A 140 -8.44 2.93 -22.40
N LEU A 141 -7.90 3.77 -21.51
CA LEU A 141 -8.28 5.19 -21.39
C LEU A 141 -7.85 6.06 -22.58
N LEU A 142 -6.92 5.63 -23.42
CA LEU A 142 -6.43 6.40 -24.57
C LEU A 142 -7.14 6.04 -25.88
N ILE A 143 -8.01 5.03 -25.88
CA ILE A 143 -8.79 4.55 -27.03
C ILE A 143 -10.25 4.95 -26.87
#